data_AF-A0A1X3P8F9-F1
#
_entry.id   AF-A0A1X3P8F9-F1
#
_cell.length_a   1.000
_cell.length_b   1.000
_cell.length_c   1.000
_cell.angle_alpha   90.00
_cell.angle_beta   90.00
_cell.angle_gamma   90.00
#
_symmetry.space_group_name_H-M   'P 1'
#
loop_
_entity.id
_entity.type
_entity.pdbx_description
1 polymer ?
#
loop_
_entity_poly.entity_id
_entity_poly.type
_entity_poly.pdbx_seq_one_letter_code
_entity_poly.pdbx_strand_id
1 'polypeptide(L)'
;MSATHWLTPAEAGDALGFTAKTIRVWCRQGRFPGARKMPDDKPRSEWRIPEDAVTAIRERRVTERPAVLDSKRRAELMQKLSDAA
;
A
#
# COMPACT_ATOMS: atom_id res chain seq x y z
N MET A 1 18.04 15.84 -4.21
CA MET A 1 16.71 15.58 -4.82
C MET A 1 16.67 14.12 -5.19
N SER A 2 16.00 13.30 -4.40
CA SER A 2 15.87 11.86 -4.71
C SER A 2 14.95 11.72 -5.92
N ALA A 3 15.39 11.00 -6.95
CA ALA A 3 14.56 10.73 -8.12
C ALA A 3 13.29 10.00 -7.67
N THR A 4 12.11 10.51 -8.03
CA THR A 4 10.86 9.80 -7.80
C THR A 4 10.90 8.51 -8.60
N HIS A 5 11.04 7.38 -7.90
CA HIS A 5 10.97 6.06 -8.52
C HIS A 5 9.51 5.75 -8.85
N TRP A 6 9.29 5.21 -10.04
CA TRP A 6 7.96 4.91 -10.56
C TRP A 6 7.80 3.40 -10.70
N LEU A 7 6.78 2.86 -10.07
CA LEU A 7 6.45 1.45 -10.06
C LEU A 7 5.33 1.14 -11.05
N THR A 8 5.39 -0.06 -11.61
CA THR A 8 4.29 -0.71 -12.33
C THR A 8 3.25 -1.27 -11.34
N PRO A 9 2.03 -1.59 -11.79
CA PRO A 9 1.06 -2.28 -10.95
C PRO A 9 1.51 -3.65 -10.42
N ALA A 10 2.46 -4.32 -11.09
CA ALA A 10 3.00 -5.58 -10.63
C ALA A 10 3.93 -5.35 -9.43
N GLU A 11 4.92 -4.47 -9.57
CA GLU A 11 5.87 -4.15 -8.50
C GLU A 11 5.16 -3.55 -7.26
N ALA A 12 4.20 -2.64 -7.48
CA ALA A 12 3.39 -2.11 -6.38
C ALA A 12 2.52 -3.20 -5.72
N GLY A 13 2.11 -4.21 -6.48
CA GLY A 13 1.39 -5.38 -5.99
C GLY A 13 2.26 -6.23 -5.09
N ASP A 14 3.48 -6.53 -5.52
CA ASP A 14 4.47 -7.29 -4.75
C ASP A 14 4.82 -6.57 -3.44
N ALA A 15 5.00 -5.25 -3.48
CA ALA A 15 5.27 -4.43 -2.30
C ALA A 15 4.12 -4.41 -1.26
N LEU A 16 2.87 -4.53 -1.72
CA LEU A 16 1.67 -4.42 -0.87
C LEU A 16 1.00 -5.77 -0.56
N GLY A 17 1.45 -6.86 -1.19
CA GLY A 17 0.85 -8.19 -1.09
C GLY A 17 -0.49 -8.31 -1.82
N PHE A 18 -0.64 -7.68 -2.99
CA PHE A 18 -1.86 -7.74 -3.81
C PHE A 18 -1.57 -8.04 -5.28
N THR A 19 -2.57 -8.55 -5.98
CA THR A 19 -2.46 -8.76 -7.43
C THR A 19 -2.38 -7.43 -8.20
N ALA A 20 -1.65 -7.42 -9.32
CA ALA A 20 -1.63 -6.28 -10.24
C ALA A 20 -3.03 -5.84 -10.71
N LYS A 21 -4.00 -6.76 -10.78
CA LYS A 21 -5.41 -6.42 -11.11
C LYS A 21 -6.02 -5.54 -10.03
N THR A 22 -5.84 -5.89 -8.76
CA THR A 22 -6.29 -5.08 -7.62
C THR A 22 -5.64 -3.69 -7.64
N ILE A 23 -4.34 -3.63 -7.88
CA ILE A 23 -3.61 -2.36 -7.96
C ILE A 23 -4.15 -1.46 -9.08
N ARG A 24 -4.43 -2.00 -10.27
CA ARG A 24 -5.05 -1.23 -11.37
C ARG A 24 -6.43 -0.67 -11.00
N VAL A 25 -7.23 -1.43 -10.24
CA VAL A 25 -8.52 -0.93 -9.73
C VAL A 25 -8.29 0.23 -8.77
N TRP A 26 -7.33 0.11 -7.87
CA TRP A 26 -6.98 1.18 -6.92
C TRP A 26 -6.45 2.45 -7.60
N CYS A 27 -5.67 2.31 -8.68
CA CYS A 27 -5.25 3.45 -9.50
C CYS A 27 -6.45 4.18 -10.11
N ARG A 28 -7.43 3.44 -10.67
CA ARG A 28 -8.68 4.03 -11.20
C ARG A 28 -9.52 4.70 -10.12
N GLN A 29 -9.45 4.22 -8.88
CA GLN A 29 -10.11 4.80 -7.72
C GLN A 29 -9.36 5.99 -7.11
N GLY A 30 -8.18 6.35 -7.63
CA GLY A 30 -7.38 7.46 -7.10
C GLY A 30 -6.73 7.18 -5.74
N ARG A 31 -6.56 5.91 -5.35
CA ARG A 31 -5.97 5.54 -4.05
C ARG A 31 -4.47 5.83 -3.95
N PHE A 32 -3.79 5.97 -5.09
CA PHE A 32 -2.39 6.33 -5.17
C PHE A 32 -2.27 7.77 -5.67
N PRO A 33 -1.98 8.75 -4.80
CA PRO A 33 -1.72 10.12 -5.22
C PRO A 33 -0.62 10.18 -6.26
N GLY A 34 -0.83 10.93 -7.35
CA GLY A 34 0.15 11.07 -8.43
C GLY A 34 0.27 9.88 -9.38
N ALA A 35 -0.47 8.79 -9.17
CA ALA A 35 -0.51 7.69 -10.15
C ALA A 35 -1.13 8.15 -11.47
N ARG A 36 -0.48 7.79 -12.58
CA ARG A 36 -0.91 8.18 -13.93
C ARG A 36 -0.84 7.02 -14.90
N LYS A 37 -1.75 7.03 -15.86
CA LYS A 37 -1.72 6.11 -16.99
C LYS A 37 -0.83 6.73 -18.08
N MET A 38 0.22 6.03 -18.49
CA MET A 38 1.10 6.52 -19.56
C MET A 38 0.32 6.54 -20.89
N PRO A 39 0.44 7.61 -21.68
CA PRO A 39 -0.18 7.72 -23.00
C PRO A 39 0.67 6.95 -24.01
N ASP A 40 0.70 5.63 -23.91
CA ASP A 40 1.17 4.81 -25.01
C ASP A 40 -0.06 4.39 -25.83
N ASP A 41 0.00 4.56 -27.16
CA ASP A 41 -1.00 4.13 -28.16
C ASP A 41 -1.21 2.60 -28.19
N LYS A 42 -0.69 1.88 -27.21
CA LYS A 42 -0.88 0.46 -27.02
C LYS A 42 -2.18 0.21 -26.24
N PRO A 43 -2.94 -0.85 -26.57
CA PRO A 43 -4.20 -1.22 -25.90
C PRO A 43 -4.04 -1.55 -24.40
N ARG A 44 -2.81 -1.63 -23.89
CA ARG A 44 -2.47 -1.83 -22.48
C ARG A 44 -1.62 -0.68 -21.93
N SER A 45 -2.02 0.57 -22.18
CA SER A 45 -1.31 1.73 -21.61
C SER A 45 -1.10 1.53 -20.11
N GLU A 46 0.16 1.54 -19.71
CA GLU A 46 0.58 1.04 -18.41
C GLU A 46 0.44 2.13 -17.35
N TRP A 47 0.07 1.75 -16.12
CA TRP A 47 0.08 2.68 -15.01
C TRP A 47 1.51 2.86 -14.49
N ARG A 48 1.81 4.09 -14.08
CA ARG A 48 3.01 4.44 -13.31
C ARG A 48 2.55 4.99 -11.97
N ILE A 49 3.05 4.39 -10.90
CA ILE A 49 2.66 4.65 -9.52
C ILE A 49 3.90 5.18 -8.80
N PRO A 50 3.85 6.36 -8.17
CA PRO A 50 4.96 6.84 -7.36
C PRO A 50 5.28 5.87 -6.21
N GLU A 51 6.57 5.57 -6.00
CA GLU A 51 7.02 4.66 -4.93
C GLU A 51 6.64 5.18 -3.52
N ASP A 52 6.68 6.50 -3.32
CA ASP A 52 6.27 7.17 -2.09
C ASP A 52 4.77 6.94 -1.79
N ALA A 53 3.92 7.01 -2.81
CA ALA A 53 2.50 6.70 -2.67
C ALA A 53 2.25 5.24 -2.27
N VAL A 54 3.05 4.29 -2.80
CA VAL A 54 2.98 2.88 -2.39
C VAL A 54 3.44 2.69 -0.95
N THR A 55 4.54 3.35 -0.58
CA THR A 55 5.11 3.30 0.77
C THR A 55 4.13 3.85 1.80
N ALA A 56 3.50 4.99 1.53
CA ALA A 56 2.50 5.58 2.41
C ALA A 56 1.31 4.64 2.68
N ILE A 57 0.82 3.91 1.66
CA ILE A 57 -0.24 2.90 1.86
C ILE A 57 0.26 1.73 2.70
N ARG A 58 1.49 1.25 2.45
CA ARG A 58 2.09 0.17 3.22
C ARG A 58 2.17 0.54 4.70
N GLU A 59 2.70 1.71 5.01
CA GLU A 59 2.83 2.24 6.37
C GLU A 59 1.47 2.40 7.05
N ARG A 60 0.50 3.02 6.36
CA ARG A 60 -0.87 3.16 6.85
C ARG A 60 -1.50 1.81 7.20
N ARG A 61 -1.26 0.77 6.40
CA ARG A 61 -1.80 -0.58 6.69
C ARG A 61 -1.13 -1.22 7.90
N VAL A 62 0.17 -0.98 8.11
CA VAL A 62 0.88 -1.47 9.31
C VAL A 62 0.33 -0.81 10.57
N THR A 63 0.01 0.49 10.51
CA THR A 63 -0.52 1.24 11.66
C THR A 63 -2.00 0.99 11.92
N GLU A 64 -2.85 0.93 10.88
CA GLU A 64 -4.32 0.79 11.02
C GLU A 64 -4.80 -0.66 11.17
N ARG A 65 -4.05 -1.62 10.62
CA ARG A 65 -4.33 -3.05 10.82
C ARG A 65 -3.12 -3.66 11.49
N PRO A 66 -3.02 -3.62 12.84
CA PRO A 66 -2.07 -4.50 13.50
C PRO A 66 -2.36 -5.90 13.00
N ALA A 67 -1.33 -6.51 12.39
CA ALA A 67 -1.37 -7.87 11.85
C ALA A 67 -2.17 -8.71 12.84
N VAL A 68 -3.33 -9.24 12.38
CA VAL A 68 -4.33 -10.00 13.15
C VAL A 68 -3.80 -10.26 14.54
N LEU A 69 -4.18 -9.43 15.52
CA LEU A 69 -3.74 -9.57 16.91
C LEU A 69 -4.02 -11.02 17.28
N ASP A 70 -2.98 -11.85 17.24
CA ASP A 70 -3.05 -13.18 17.80
C ASP A 70 -3.56 -13.01 19.24
N SER A 71 -4.38 -13.94 19.69
CA SER A 71 -5.06 -13.91 21.00
C SER A 71 -4.11 -13.51 22.12
N LYS A 72 -2.85 -13.97 22.05
CA LYS A 72 -1.79 -13.66 22.99
C LYS A 72 -1.38 -12.20 22.98
N ARG A 73 -1.18 -11.63 21.80
CA ARG A 73 -0.73 -10.24 21.61
C ARG A 73 -1.83 -9.23 22.01
N ARG A 74 -3.11 -9.63 21.91
CA ARG A 74 -4.25 -8.88 22.46
C ARG A 74 -4.29 -8.92 23.98
N ALA A 75 -4.06 -10.10 24.58
CA ALA A 75 -3.99 -10.23 26.03
C ALA A 75 -2.83 -9.41 26.62
N GLU A 76 -1.65 -9.46 26.01
CA GLU A 76 -0.47 -8.69 26.43
C GLU A 76 -0.71 -7.17 26.36
N LEU A 77 -1.41 -6.69 25.33
CA LEU A 77 -1.76 -5.27 25.21
C LEU A 77 -2.76 -4.83 26.29
N MET A 78 -3.77 -5.65 26.56
CA MET A 78 -4.77 -5.36 27.60
C MET A 78 -4.15 -5.35 28.99
N GLN A 79 -3.22 -6.27 29.28
CA GLN A 79 -2.47 -6.27 30.53
C GLN A 79 -1.65 -4.97 30.68
N LYS A 80 -0.88 -4.59 29.65
CA LYS A 80 -0.07 -3.37 29.68
C LYS A 80 -0.88 -2.09 29.84
N LEU A 81 -2.09 -2.03 29.28
CA LEU A 81 -2.99 -0.88 29.43
C LEU A 81 -3.62 -0.84 30.83
N SER A 82 -3.84 -1.99 31.45
CA SER A 82 -4.30 -2.09 32.84
C SER A 82 -3.21 -1.72 33.84
N ASP A 83 -1.94 -2.02 33.56
CA ASP A 83 -0.81 -1.73 34.45
C ASP A 83 -0.34 -0.27 34.37
N ALA A 84 -0.75 0.45 33.31
CA ALA A 84 -0.39 1.86 33.08
C ALA A 84 -1.41 2.87 33.63
N ALA A 85 -2.49 2.39 34.29
CA ALA A 85 -3.53 3.17 34.94
C ALA A 85 -3.42 3.07 36.46
#